data_AF-A0A523TC79-F1
#
_entry.id   AF-A0A523TC79-F1
#
_cell.length_a   1.000
_cell.length_b   1.000
_cell.length_c   1.000
_cell.angle_alpha   90.00
_cell.angle_beta   90.00
_cell.angle_gamma   90.00
#
_symmetry.space_group_name_H-M   'P 1'
#
loop_
_entity.id
_entity.type
_entity.pdbx_description
1 polymer ?
#
loop_
_entity_poly.entity_id
_entity_poly.type
_entity_poly.pdbx_seq_one_letter_code
_entity_poly.pdbx_strand_id
1 'polypeptide(L)' 'MSKLKDKFLIEPSTQIESKRLIIRRYKKGDGKELFELLERNDNRTFLKDHINEATDVKLLEDAEVRVRKLSAD' A
#
# COMPACT_ATOMS: atom_id res chain seq x y z
N MET A 1 -14.84 -45.01 -16.96
CA MET A 1 -13.54 -44.31 -17.22
C MET A 1 -13.82 -43.08 -18.07
N SER A 2 -13.09 -41.98 -17.85
CA SER A 2 -13.29 -40.63 -18.47
C SER A 2 -14.35 -39.79 -17.73
N LYS A 3 -14.11 -38.62 -17.14
CA LYS A 3 -13.01 -37.65 -17.18
C LYS A 3 -12.88 -37.05 -15.76
N LEU A 4 -11.76 -37.29 -15.07
CA LEU A 4 -11.29 -36.35 -14.06
C LEU A 4 -10.89 -35.10 -14.85
N LYS A 5 -11.84 -34.19 -15.04
CA LYS A 5 -11.57 -32.87 -15.59
C LYS A 5 -10.65 -32.20 -14.58
N ASP A 6 -9.37 -32.11 -14.92
CA ASP A 6 -8.37 -31.32 -14.21
C ASP A 6 -8.93 -29.90 -14.03
N LYS A 7 -9.54 -29.67 -12.88
CA LYS A 7 -10.07 -28.38 -12.48
C LYS A 7 -9.40 -28.00 -11.16
N PHE A 8 -8.07 -28.00 -11.18
CA PHE A 8 -7.32 -27.18 -10.25
C PHE A 8 -7.46 -25.74 -10.72
N LEU A 9 -8.62 -25.15 -10.40
CA LEU A 9 -8.82 -23.70 -10.34
C LEU A 9 -8.03 -23.22 -9.13
N ILE A 10 -6.71 -23.15 -9.25
CA ILE A 10 -5.91 -22.40 -8.28
C ILE A 10 -6.27 -20.94 -8.54
N GLU A 11 -7.10 -20.35 -7.69
CA GLU A 11 -7.35 -18.92 -7.74
C GLU A 11 -5.99 -18.23 -7.63
N PRO A 12 -5.64 -17.31 -8.56
CA PRO A 12 -4.37 -16.63 -8.49
C PRO A 12 -4.32 -15.84 -7.19
N SER A 13 -3.24 -16.03 -6.41
CA SER A 13 -3.07 -15.29 -5.17
C SER A 13 -3.09 -13.78 -5.46
N THR A 14 -3.89 -13.05 -4.71
CA THR A 14 -4.03 -11.60 -4.86
C THR A 14 -2.99 -10.81 -4.07
N GLN A 15 -2.21 -11.51 -3.24
CA GLN A 15 -1.13 -10.97 -2.43
C GLN A 15 0.00 -11.99 -2.23
N ILE A 16 1.21 -11.49 -2.02
CA ILE A 16 2.40 -12.28 -1.67
C ILE A 16 2.76 -11.90 -0.24
N GLU A 17 2.78 -12.88 0.66
CA GLU A 17 3.08 -12.67 2.08
C GLU A 17 4.40 -13.32 2.46
N SER A 18 5.17 -12.60 3.28
CA SER A 18 6.32 -13.12 3.99
C SER A 18 6.20 -12.73 5.46
N LYS A 19 7.13 -13.20 6.30
CA LYS A 19 7.14 -12.89 7.74
C LYS A 19 7.11 -11.39 8.06
N ARG A 20 7.56 -10.51 7.16
CA ARG A 20 7.69 -9.07 7.41
C ARG A 20 7.05 -8.18 6.35
N LEU A 21 6.52 -8.75 5.27
CA LEU A 21 6.09 -7.98 4.11
C LEU A 21 4.85 -8.62 3.50
N ILE A 22 3.87 -7.77 3.16
CA ILE A 22 2.71 -8.12 2.35
C ILE A 22 2.78 -7.27 1.09
N ILE A 23 2.89 -7.91 -0.07
CA ILE A 23 2.83 -7.25 -1.36
C ILE A 23 1.45 -7.54 -1.94
N ARG A 24 0.67 -6.49 -2.18
CA ARG A 24 -0.65 -6.58 -2.79
C ARG A 24 -0.90 -5.38 -3.69
N ARG A 25 -1.88 -5.50 -4.59
CA ARG A 25 -2.33 -4.35 -5.37
C ARG A 25 -2.88 -3.27 -4.45
N TYR A 26 -2.67 -2.01 -4.86
CA TYR A 26 -3.27 -0.85 -4.23
C TYR A 26 -4.79 -1.00 -4.10
N LYS A 27 -5.32 -0.59 -2.95
CA LYS A 27 -6.74 -0.44 -2.66
C LYS A 27 -6.99 0.95 -2.06
N LYS A 28 -8.17 1.50 -2.33
CA LYS A 28 -8.61 2.74 -1.67
C LYS A 28 -8.55 2.55 -0.15
N GLY A 29 -7.95 3.48 0.56
CA GLY A 29 -7.66 3.42 1.98
C GLY A 29 -6.19 3.19 2.31
N ASP A 30 -5.36 2.74 1.35
CA ASP A 30 -3.95 2.46 1.59
C ASP A 30 -3.13 3.73 1.91
N GLY A 31 -3.62 4.92 1.51
CA GLY A 31 -3.04 6.20 1.92
C GLY A 31 -3.18 6.51 3.42
N LYS A 32 -4.12 5.85 4.12
CA LYS A 32 -4.42 6.16 5.53
C LYS A 32 -3.23 5.94 6.45
N GLU A 33 -2.53 4.82 6.31
CA GLU A 33 -1.39 4.49 7.17
C GLU A 33 -0.25 5.50 7.01
N LEU A 34 0.01 5.95 5.77
CA LEU A 34 1.00 6.99 5.50
C LEU A 34 0.59 8.32 6.15
N PHE A 35 -0.67 8.72 5.98
CA PHE A 35 -1.19 9.96 6.56
C PHE A 35 -1.11 9.95 8.09
N GLU A 36 -1.58 8.87 8.72
CA GLU A 36 -1.52 8.69 10.17
C GLU A 36 -0.06 8.67 10.68
N LEU A 37 0.86 8.08 9.92
CA LEU A 37 2.28 8.08 10.28
C LEU A 37 2.87 9.49 10.27
N LEU A 38 2.50 10.34 9.31
CA LEU A 38 2.96 11.72 9.26
C LEU A 38 2.34 12.57 10.38
N GLU A 39 1.06 12.36 10.70
CA GLU A 39 0.34 13.08 11.76
C GLU A 39 0.63 12.58 13.18
N ARG A 40 1.33 11.44 13.32
CA ARG A 40 1.63 10.87 14.63
C ARG A 40 2.64 11.73 15.39
N ASN A 41 2.23 12.22 16.55
CA ASN A 41 3.04 13.07 17.42
C ASN A 41 3.53 14.32 16.68
N ASP A 42 4.85 14.45 16.55
CA ASP A 42 5.57 15.55 15.91
C ASP A 42 6.24 15.11 14.60
N ASN A 43 5.94 13.89 14.11
CA ASN A 43 6.60 13.27 12.96
C ASN A 43 6.66 14.20 11.75
N ARG A 44 5.56 14.86 11.38
CA ARG A 44 5.56 15.82 10.26
C ARG A 44 6.64 16.90 10.43
N THR A 45 6.76 17.47 11.63
CA THR A 45 7.75 18.52 11.91
C THR A 45 9.17 17.98 11.89
N PHE A 46 9.40 16.77 12.40
CA PHE A 46 10.72 16.14 12.39
C PHE A 46 11.15 15.65 11.01
N LEU A 47 10.20 15.24 10.18
CA LEU A 47 10.46 14.59 8.90
C LEU A 47 10.46 15.56 7.71
N LYS A 48 9.89 16.76 7.84
CA LYS A 48 9.77 17.75 6.75
C LYS A 48 11.11 18.09 6.06
N ASP A 49 12.23 18.00 6.79
CA ASP A 49 13.56 18.31 6.27
C ASP A 49 14.28 17.07 5.69
N HIS A 50 13.65 15.90 5.79
CA HIS A 50 14.24 14.60 5.43
C HIS A 50 13.45 13.84 4.37
N ILE A 51 12.13 14.02 4.29
CA ILE A 51 11.27 13.37 3.30
C ILE A 51 10.29 14.38 2.70
N ASN A 52 10.12 14.33 1.38
CA ASN A 52 9.21 15.22 0.66
C ASN A 52 7.75 14.96 1.05
N GLU A 53 7.42 13.72 1.42
CA GLU A 53 6.07 13.34 1.84
C GLU A 53 5.58 14.17 3.03
N ALA A 54 6.47 14.56 3.95
CA ALA A 54 6.11 15.36 5.11
C ALA A 54 5.73 16.81 4.76
N THR A 55 6.18 17.33 3.62
CA THR A 55 5.76 18.64 3.09
C THR A 55 4.60 18.54 2.10
N ASP A 56 4.57 17.47 1.30
CA ASP A 56 3.70 17.34 0.14
C ASP A 56 2.34 16.72 0.48
N VAL A 57 2.30 15.79 1.43
CA VAL A 57 1.05 15.14 1.85
C VAL A 57 0.38 16.00 2.91
N LYS A 58 -0.65 16.78 2.54
CA LYS A 58 -1.36 17.67 3.48
C LYS A 58 -2.73 17.12 3.86
N LEU A 59 -3.36 16.38 2.95
CA LEU A 59 -4.65 15.74 3.14
C LEU A 59 -4.51 14.22 2.94
N LEU A 60 -5.53 13.47 3.36
CA LEU A 60 -5.59 12.03 3.15
C LEU A 60 -5.57 11.69 1.64
N GLU A 61 -6.20 12.51 0.82
CA GLU A 61 -6.23 12.37 -0.63
C GLU A 61 -4.83 12.45 -1.25
N ASP A 62 -3.95 13.30 -0.71
CA ASP A 62 -2.56 13.40 -1.17
C ASP A 62 -1.78 12.11 -0.85
N ALA A 63 -2.04 11.53 0.32
CA ALA A 63 -1.45 10.26 0.73
C ALA A 63 -1.91 9.12 -0.20
N GLU A 64 -3.19 9.08 -0.56
CA GLU A 64 -3.74 8.10 -1.51
C GLU A 64 -3.08 8.21 -2.88
N VAL A 65 -2.92 9.43 -3.40
CA VAL A 65 -2.22 9.67 -4.68
C VAL A 65 -0.77 9.22 -4.58
N ARG A 66 -0.09 9.50 -3.46
CA ARG A 66 1.32 9.11 -3.26
C ARG A 66 1.50 7.60 -3.23
N VAL A 67 0.70 6.89 -2.45
CA VAL A 67 0.76 5.43 -2.33
C VAL A 67 0.40 4.76 -3.65
N ARG A 68 -0.60 5.29 -4.37
CA ARG A 68 -0.95 4.79 -5.71
C ARG A 68 0.19 4.99 -6.72
N LYS A 69 0.90 6.12 -6.70
CA LYS A 69 2.07 6.36 -7.56
C LYS A 69 3.21 5.38 -7.29
N LEU A 70 3.45 5.03 -6.02
CA LEU A 70 4.47 4.03 -5.66
C LEU A 70 4.10 2.61 -6.13
N SER A 71 2.82 2.36 -6.40
CA SER A 71 2.32 1.08 -6.91
C SER A 71 2.40 0.98 -8.44
N ALA A 72 2.82 2.05 -9.13
CA ALA A 72 2.88 2.13 -10.58
C ALA A 72 4.34 2.24 -11.04
N ASP A 73 4.98 1.08 -11.17
CA ASP A 73 5.95 0.70 -12.21
C ASP A 73 6.06 -0.84 -12.25
#